data_AF-A0AAW9NK11-F1
#
_entry.id   AF-A0AAW9NK11-F1
#
_cell.length_a   1.000
_cell.length_b   1.000
_cell.length_c   1.000
_cell.angle_alpha   90.00
_cell.angle_beta   90.00
_cell.angle_gamma   90.00
#
_symmetry.space_group_name_H-M   'P 1'
#
loop_
_entity.id
_entity.type
_entity.pdbx_description
1 polymer ?
#
loop_
_entity_poly.entity_id
_entity_poly.type
_entity_poly.pdbx_seq_one_letter_code
_entity_poly.pdbx_strand_id
1 'polypeptide(L)'
;MGGDGNYHFEKSLLDNRKVIKLLDQAIKQNKGFSLAHFGIGEISYPANGLLVQEFKRYESYAGVSHAPEIIRRELVRSMQDTDIAGWIAPWRLDPWGKQTRTVLEQLKFMPTKACCAWIMQSLLDEGTLWPWLSNKKGISCWTPFKRSGNRF
;
A
#
# COMPACT_ATOMS: atom_id res chain seq x y z
N MET A 1 -21.36 21.83 -4.57
CA MET A 1 -22.15 20.90 -3.73
C MET A 1 -21.42 19.57 -3.73
N GLY A 2 -20.40 19.42 -2.87
CA GLY A 2 -19.63 18.19 -2.75
C GLY A 2 -20.19 17.41 -1.56
N GLY A 3 -20.69 16.20 -1.81
CA GLY A 3 -21.21 15.37 -0.74
C GLY A 3 -20.12 15.06 0.26
N ASP A 4 -20.42 15.22 1.55
CA ASP A 4 -19.72 14.53 2.64
C ASP A 4 -20.00 13.02 2.49
N GLY A 5 -19.42 12.42 1.45
CA GLY A 5 -19.48 11.00 1.19
C GLY A 5 -18.87 10.27 2.38
N ASN A 6 -19.51 9.18 2.79
CA ASN A 6 -19.21 8.33 3.95
C ASN A 6 -17.86 7.57 3.81
N TYR A 7 -16.81 8.21 3.25
CA TYR A 7 -15.52 7.62 2.91
C TYR A 7 -14.51 7.67 4.09
N HIS A 8 -14.96 7.26 5.28
CA HIS A 8 -14.14 7.20 6.49
C HIS A 8 -13.45 5.85 6.65
N PHE A 9 -12.45 5.57 5.80
CA PHE A 9 -11.69 4.32 5.85
C PHE A 9 -10.96 4.10 7.19
N GLU A 10 -10.82 5.15 8.00
CA GLU A 10 -10.20 5.07 9.33
C GLU A 10 -10.96 4.15 10.27
N LYS A 11 -12.27 3.97 10.06
CA LYS A 11 -13.07 3.00 10.80
C LYS A 11 -12.69 1.56 10.49
N SER A 12 -12.11 1.32 9.32
CA SER A 12 -11.61 0.02 8.87
C SER A 12 -10.14 -0.23 9.25
N LEU A 13 -9.46 0.76 9.87
CA LEU A 13 -8.05 0.64 10.23
C LEU A 13 -7.87 -0.31 11.42
N LEU A 14 -7.15 -1.39 11.17
CA LEU A 14 -6.74 -2.37 12.14
C LEU A 14 -5.43 -1.97 12.79
N ASP A 15 -5.30 -2.24 14.08
CA ASP A 15 -4.01 -2.19 14.78
C ASP A 15 -3.06 -3.29 14.28
N ASN A 16 -1.75 -3.08 14.47
CA ASN A 16 -0.70 -3.97 13.97
C ASN A 16 -0.88 -5.41 14.46
N ARG A 17 -1.32 -5.60 15.72
CA ARG A 17 -1.54 -6.94 16.32
C ARG A 17 -2.69 -7.67 15.64
N LYS A 18 -3.80 -6.99 15.33
CA LYS A 18 -4.91 -7.57 14.58
C LYS A 18 -4.51 -7.97 13.16
N VAL A 19 -3.71 -7.15 12.48
CA VAL A 19 -3.22 -7.49 11.14
C VAL A 19 -2.35 -8.74 11.17
N ILE A 20 -1.39 -8.82 12.09
CA ILE A 20 -0.57 -10.02 12.31
C ILE A 20 -1.44 -11.25 12.59
N LYS A 21 -2.44 -11.12 13.46
CA LYS A 21 -3.33 -12.23 13.81
C LYS A 21 -4.08 -12.76 12.58
N LEU A 22 -4.57 -11.88 11.70
CA LEU A 22 -5.24 -12.28 10.47
C LEU A 22 -4.30 -13.00 9.51
N LEU A 23 -3.06 -12.53 9.37
CA LEU A 23 -2.03 -13.18 8.57
C LEU A 23 -1.69 -14.56 9.11
N ASP A 24 -1.46 -14.69 10.42
CA ASP A 24 -1.17 -15.98 11.06
C ASP A 24 -2.35 -16.96 10.93
N GLN A 25 -3.59 -16.47 11.00
CA GLN A 25 -4.78 -17.28 10.75
C GLN A 25 -4.84 -17.80 9.32
N ALA A 26 -4.58 -16.95 8.33
CA ALA A 26 -4.54 -17.34 6.93
C ALA A 26 -3.45 -18.41 6.67
N ILE A 27 -2.26 -18.23 7.25
CA ILE A 27 -1.16 -19.21 7.18
C ILE A 27 -1.60 -20.54 7.77
N LYS A 28 -2.19 -20.54 8.97
CA LYS A 28 -2.68 -21.77 9.64
C LYS A 28 -3.77 -22.49 8.83
N GLN A 29 -4.59 -21.74 8.11
CA GLN A 29 -5.67 -22.26 7.27
C GLN A 29 -5.19 -22.63 5.85
N ASN A 30 -3.91 -22.41 5.53
CA ASN A 30 -3.37 -22.55 4.18
C ASN A 30 -4.19 -21.79 3.12
N LYS A 31 -4.68 -20.60 3.49
CA LYS A 31 -5.50 -19.74 2.64
C LYS A 31 -4.64 -18.61 2.07
N GLY A 32 -4.73 -18.40 0.76
CA GLY A 32 -4.15 -17.21 0.13
C GLY A 32 -4.71 -15.94 0.77
N PHE A 33 -3.83 -15.07 1.24
CA PHE A 33 -4.20 -13.84 1.92
C PHE A 33 -3.11 -12.78 1.72
N SER A 34 -3.52 -11.61 1.23
CA SER A 34 -2.64 -10.58 0.71
C SER A 34 -2.61 -9.36 1.63
N LEU A 35 -1.41 -8.79 1.77
CA LEU A 35 -1.16 -7.51 2.41
C LEU A 35 -0.34 -6.67 1.43
N ALA A 36 -0.86 -5.51 1.04
CA ALA A 36 -0.17 -4.55 0.18
C ALA A 36 -0.23 -3.16 0.81
N HIS A 37 0.84 -2.38 0.67
CA HIS A 37 0.89 -1.00 1.18
C HIS A 37 0.85 -0.03 0.01
N PHE A 38 -0.03 0.96 0.09
CA PHE A 38 -0.16 2.02 -0.88
C PHE A 38 0.32 3.32 -0.24
N GLY A 39 1.53 3.73 -0.61
CA GLY A 39 2.17 4.93 -0.11
C GLY A 39 1.79 6.16 -0.93
N ILE A 40 2.58 7.22 -0.75
CA ILE A 40 2.32 8.52 -1.39
C ILE A 40 2.31 8.38 -2.91
N GLY A 41 3.26 7.63 -3.48
CA GLY A 41 3.36 7.40 -4.92
C GLY A 41 2.12 6.68 -5.46
N GLU A 42 1.71 5.60 -4.80
CA GLU A 42 0.57 4.80 -5.20
C GLU A 42 -0.77 5.53 -5.03
N ILE A 43 -0.94 6.35 -4.01
CA ILE A 43 -2.18 7.13 -3.82
C ILE A 43 -2.25 8.31 -4.79
N SER A 44 -1.09 8.85 -5.19
CA SER A 44 -1.03 9.98 -6.12
C SER A 44 -1.34 9.59 -7.56
N TYR A 45 -0.91 8.39 -7.96
CA TYR A 45 -0.97 7.93 -9.35
C TYR A 45 -2.39 7.86 -9.95
N PRO A 46 -3.42 7.38 -9.22
CA PRO A 46 -4.80 7.32 -9.73
C PRO A 46 -5.50 8.69 -9.80
N ALA A 47 -5.04 9.67 -9.01
CA ALA A 47 -5.75 10.93 -8.75
C ALA A 47 -5.18 12.16 -9.48
N ASN A 48 -3.94 12.12 -9.99
CA ASN A 48 -3.31 13.29 -10.60
C ASN A 48 -2.43 12.95 -11.81
N GLY A 49 -2.82 13.43 -12.99
CA GLY A 49 -2.05 13.28 -14.23
C GLY A 49 -0.67 13.96 -14.22
N LEU A 50 -0.47 14.99 -13.38
CA LEU A 50 0.86 15.62 -13.21
C LEU A 50 1.83 14.71 -12.46
N LEU A 51 1.36 13.87 -11.54
CA LEU A 51 2.22 12.95 -10.79
C LEU A 51 2.54 11.66 -11.56
N VAL A 52 1.82 11.38 -12.65
CA VAL A 52 2.27 10.41 -13.67
C VAL A 52 3.62 10.85 -14.25
N GLN A 53 3.90 12.16 -14.36
CA GLN A 53 5.20 12.66 -14.82
C GLN A 53 6.31 12.45 -13.78
N GLU A 54 6.00 12.58 -12.48
CA GLU A 54 6.95 12.19 -11.42
C GLU A 54 7.17 10.67 -11.39
N PHE A 55 6.13 9.88 -11.69
CA PHE A 55 6.30 8.44 -11.84
C PHE A 55 7.28 8.09 -12.96
N LYS A 56 7.27 8.82 -14.10
CA LYS A 56 8.29 8.66 -15.16
C LYS A 56 9.72 8.82 -14.65
N ARG A 57 9.93 9.67 -13.63
CA ARG A 57 11.24 9.83 -12.98
C ARG A 57 11.66 8.57 -12.22
N TYR A 58 10.71 7.82 -11.67
CA TYR A 58 10.93 6.57 -10.95
C TYR A 58 10.71 5.31 -11.79
N GLU A 59 10.15 5.41 -13.00
CA GLU A 59 9.92 4.28 -13.91
C GLU A 59 11.22 3.52 -14.20
N SER A 60 12.31 4.26 -14.47
CA SER A 60 13.63 3.66 -14.71
C SER A 60 14.22 2.99 -13.45
N TYR A 61 13.95 3.54 -12.26
CA TYR A 61 14.37 2.97 -10.98
C TYR A 61 13.60 1.68 -10.66
N ALA A 62 12.30 1.67 -10.96
CA ALA A 62 11.40 0.55 -10.69
C ALA A 62 11.37 -0.51 -11.81
N GLY A 63 12.12 -0.30 -12.91
CA GLY A 63 12.15 -1.22 -14.05
C GLY A 63 10.82 -1.30 -14.80
N VAL A 64 10.02 -0.25 -14.72
CA VAL A 64 8.68 -0.19 -15.31
C VAL A 64 8.79 0.03 -16.81
N SER A 65 8.28 -0.93 -17.59
CA SER A 65 8.28 -0.92 -19.05
C SER A 65 6.90 -0.75 -19.68
N HIS A 66 5.84 -0.72 -18.86
CA HIS A 66 4.45 -0.68 -19.32
C HIS A 66 3.95 0.76 -19.43
N ALA A 67 2.93 0.97 -20.26
CA ALA A 67 2.28 2.27 -20.41
C ALA A 67 1.61 2.73 -19.11
N PRO A 68 1.58 4.05 -18.81
CA PRO A 68 0.97 4.58 -17.59
C PRO A 68 -0.46 4.13 -17.31
N GLU A 69 -1.27 3.97 -18.36
CA GLU A 69 -2.67 3.54 -18.27
C GLU A 69 -2.78 2.10 -17.79
N ILE A 70 -1.84 1.23 -18.19
CA ILE A 70 -1.76 -0.15 -17.72
C ILE A 70 -1.41 -0.16 -16.24
N ILE A 71 -0.38 0.59 -15.84
CA ILE A 71 0.05 0.70 -14.45
C ILE A 71 -1.10 1.20 -13.57
N ARG A 72 -1.81 2.24 -14.04
CA ARG A 72 -2.94 2.82 -13.30
C ARG A 72 -4.03 1.78 -13.09
N ARG A 73 -4.38 1.03 -14.13
CA ARG A 73 -5.40 -0.02 -14.06
C ARG A 73 -4.99 -1.13 -13.10
N GLU A 74 -3.78 -1.65 -13.21
CA GLU A 74 -3.30 -2.72 -12.33
C GLU A 74 -3.14 -2.26 -10.88
N LEU A 75 -2.77 -0.99 -10.67
CA LEU A 75 -2.71 -0.39 -9.34
C LEU A 75 -4.09 -0.29 -8.70
N VAL A 76 -5.08 0.24 -9.42
CA VAL A 76 -6.46 0.31 -8.94
C VAL A 76 -7.01 -1.08 -8.64
N ARG A 77 -6.74 -2.05 -9.53
CA ARG A 77 -7.11 -3.44 -9.32
C ARG A 77 -6.47 -4.01 -8.05
N SER A 78 -5.17 -3.78 -7.86
CA SER A 78 -4.46 -4.24 -6.66
C SER A 78 -5.03 -3.63 -5.38
N MET A 79 -5.42 -2.35 -5.40
CA MET A 79 -6.07 -1.69 -4.27
C MET A 79 -7.41 -2.33 -3.89
N GLN A 80 -8.16 -2.83 -4.88
CA GLN A 80 -9.48 -3.45 -4.69
C GLN A 80 -9.40 -4.94 -4.34
N ASP A 81 -8.44 -5.66 -4.92
CA ASP A 81 -8.30 -7.12 -4.78
C ASP A 81 -7.52 -7.54 -3.52
N THR A 82 -6.76 -6.62 -2.89
CA THR A 82 -5.97 -6.92 -1.69
C THR A 82 -6.84 -7.16 -0.45
N ASP A 83 -6.58 -8.23 0.31
CA ASP A 83 -7.36 -8.59 1.51
C ASP A 83 -7.21 -7.58 2.67
N ILE A 84 -6.00 -7.06 2.87
CA ILE A 84 -5.71 -5.94 3.78
C ILE A 84 -4.86 -4.91 3.04
N ALA A 85 -5.44 -3.77 2.74
CA ALA A 85 -4.73 -2.66 2.12
C ALA A 85 -4.18 -1.69 3.18
N GLY A 86 -2.88 -1.39 3.07
CA GLY A 86 -2.19 -0.40 3.88
C GLY A 86 -2.35 0.99 3.28
N TRP A 87 -2.93 1.91 4.04
CA TRP A 87 -3.26 3.26 3.61
C TRP A 87 -2.56 4.30 4.50
N ILE A 88 -2.39 5.52 3.97
CA ILE A 88 -1.82 6.62 4.74
C ILE A 88 -2.89 7.14 5.70
N ALA A 89 -2.75 6.80 6.98
CA ALA A 89 -3.66 7.27 8.00
C ALA A 89 -3.47 8.77 8.30
N PRO A 90 -4.54 9.53 8.57
CA PRO A 90 -4.44 10.97 8.84
C PRO A 90 -3.52 11.33 10.02
N TRP A 91 -3.48 10.49 11.06
CA TRP A 91 -2.59 10.72 12.21
C TRP A 91 -1.11 10.51 11.90
N ARG A 92 -0.77 9.86 10.77
CA ARG A 92 0.62 9.75 10.31
C ARG A 92 1.00 10.96 9.47
N LEU A 93 0.19 11.30 8.47
CA LEU A 93 0.44 12.42 7.55
C LEU A 93 -0.90 13.02 7.10
N ASP A 94 -1.41 14.03 7.82
CA ASP A 94 -2.77 14.56 7.62
C ASP A 94 -3.12 14.95 6.17
N PRO A 95 -2.27 15.71 5.43
CA PRO A 95 -2.57 16.06 4.04
C PRO A 95 -2.75 14.83 3.14
N TRP A 96 -1.94 13.80 3.37
CA TRP A 96 -1.97 12.56 2.61
C TRP A 96 -3.10 11.62 3.05
N GLY A 97 -3.51 11.67 4.31
CA GLY A 97 -4.73 10.99 4.78
C GLY A 97 -5.99 11.55 4.12
N LYS A 98 -6.08 12.87 3.96
CA LYS A 98 -7.17 13.51 3.19
C LYS A 98 -7.13 13.10 1.73
N GLN A 99 -5.95 13.12 1.10
CA GLN A 99 -5.79 12.67 -0.29
C GLN A 99 -6.20 11.20 -0.46
N THR A 100 -5.91 10.35 0.51
CA THR A 100 -6.34 8.94 0.51
C THR A 100 -7.87 8.83 0.46
N ARG A 101 -8.59 9.61 1.27
CA ARG A 101 -10.07 9.64 1.22
C ARG A 101 -10.57 10.06 -0.16
N THR A 102 -10.00 11.12 -0.73
CA THR A 102 -10.36 11.61 -2.07
C THR A 102 -10.17 10.52 -3.13
N VAL A 103 -9.06 9.78 -3.07
CA VAL A 103 -8.77 8.68 -4.01
C VAL A 103 -9.78 7.56 -3.85
N LEU A 104 -10.06 7.13 -2.61
CA LEU A 104 -11.06 6.09 -2.34
C LEU A 104 -12.46 6.49 -2.82
N GLU A 105 -12.84 7.76 -2.63
CA GLU A 105 -14.10 8.32 -3.13
C GLU A 105 -14.16 8.33 -4.65
N GLN A 106 -13.10 8.81 -5.33
CA GLN A 106 -13.00 8.81 -6.79
C GLN A 106 -13.09 7.40 -7.38
N LEU A 107 -12.49 6.42 -6.70
CA LEU A 107 -12.53 5.01 -7.08
C LEU A 107 -13.84 4.32 -6.67
N LYS A 108 -14.73 5.00 -5.94
CA LYS A 108 -15.97 4.46 -5.37
C LYS A 108 -15.75 3.16 -4.60
N PHE A 109 -14.66 3.10 -3.84
CA PHE A 109 -14.20 1.91 -3.15
C PHE A 109 -13.95 2.21 -1.67
N MET A 110 -14.35 1.28 -0.80
CA MET A 110 -14.09 1.36 0.63
C MET A 110 -13.49 0.02 1.11
N PRO A 111 -12.25 0.00 1.63
CA PRO A 111 -11.70 -1.22 2.18
C PRO A 111 -12.48 -1.67 3.43
N THR A 112 -12.83 -2.95 3.49
CA THR A 112 -13.45 -3.56 4.68
C THR A 112 -12.42 -3.81 5.78
N LYS A 113 -11.16 -4.04 5.40
CA LYS A 113 -10.01 -4.16 6.30
C LYS A 113 -8.88 -3.32 5.75
N ALA A 114 -8.38 -2.43 6.59
CA ALA A 114 -7.27 -1.56 6.27
C ALA A 114 -6.20 -1.64 7.36
N CYS A 115 -4.96 -1.31 7.01
CA CYS A 115 -3.92 -1.05 8.00
C CYS A 115 -3.19 0.26 7.67
N CYS A 116 -2.25 0.66 8.52
CA CYS A 116 -1.35 1.75 8.20
C CYS A 116 -0.34 1.30 7.14
N ALA A 117 -0.09 2.10 6.11
CA ALA A 117 0.94 1.84 5.10
C ALA A 117 2.36 1.66 5.71
N TRP A 118 2.58 2.16 6.92
CA TRP A 118 3.82 1.98 7.72
C TRP A 118 3.76 0.82 8.71
N ILE A 119 2.89 -0.17 8.53
CA ILE A 119 2.82 -1.33 9.44
C ILE A 119 4.19 -2.00 9.60
N MET A 120 4.94 -2.23 8.51
CA MET A 120 6.26 -2.88 8.60
C MET A 120 7.26 -2.06 9.42
N GLN A 121 7.28 -0.73 9.24
CA GLN A 121 8.10 0.15 10.06
C GLN A 121 7.65 0.13 11.52
N SER A 122 6.34 0.14 11.76
CA SER A 122 5.80 0.13 13.13
C SER A 122 6.13 -1.18 13.85
N LEU A 123 6.06 -2.33 13.18
CA LEU A 123 6.48 -3.62 13.72
C LEU A 123 7.99 -3.68 13.99
N LEU A 124 8.79 -3.00 13.16
CA LEU A 124 10.23 -2.87 13.38
C LEU A 124 10.51 -2.03 14.63
N ASP A 125 9.86 -0.86 14.76
CA ASP A 125 9.99 0.04 15.91
C ASP A 125 9.52 -0.62 17.21
N GLU A 126 8.47 -1.46 17.14
CA GLU A 126 7.97 -2.28 18.25
C GLU A 126 8.89 -3.48 18.59
N GLY A 127 9.91 -3.77 17.76
CA GLY A 127 10.79 -4.92 17.92
C GLY A 127 10.12 -6.27 17.66
N THR A 128 8.94 -6.29 17.03
CA THR A 128 8.12 -7.50 16.82
C THR A 128 8.25 -8.10 15.43
N LEU A 129 8.75 -7.34 14.44
CA LEU A 129 8.84 -7.77 13.04
C LEU A 129 9.67 -9.05 12.87
N TRP A 130 10.94 -9.04 13.28
CA TRP A 130 11.84 -10.18 13.09
C TRP A 130 11.44 -11.42 13.90
N PRO A 131 11.07 -11.31 15.19
CA PRO A 131 10.53 -12.45 15.94
C PRO A 131 9.26 -13.06 15.33
N TRP A 132 8.41 -12.23 14.71
CA TRP A 132 7.20 -12.71 14.04
C TRP A 132 7.52 -13.46 12.74
N LEU A 133 8.52 -13.00 11.98
CA LEU A 133 8.94 -13.61 10.71
C LEU A 133 9.81 -14.86 10.89
N SER A 134 10.63 -14.96 11.94
CA SER A 134 11.59 -16.05 12.14
C SER A 134 10.95 -17.45 12.17
N ASN A 135 9.68 -17.53 12.55
CA ASN A 135 8.92 -18.77 12.63
C ASN A 135 8.10 -19.07 11.38
N LYS A 136 8.30 -18.33 10.28
CA LYS A 136 7.54 -18.46 9.03
C LYS A 136 8.43 -18.98 7.90
N LYS A 137 7.90 -19.93 7.13
CA LYS A 137 8.49 -20.32 5.84
C LYS A 137 7.96 -19.39 4.76
N GLY A 138 8.85 -18.77 3.98
CA GLY A 138 8.46 -17.84 2.92
C GLY A 138 9.47 -17.79 1.78
N ILE A 139 9.00 -17.39 0.61
CA ILE A 139 9.83 -17.02 -0.53
C ILE A 139 9.91 -15.50 -0.56
N SER A 140 11.12 -14.99 -0.68
CA SER A 140 11.42 -13.56 -0.70
C SER A 140 11.77 -13.16 -2.12
N CYS A 141 10.88 -12.42 -2.77
CA CYS A 141 11.11 -11.90 -4.12
C CYS A 141 11.54 -10.45 -4.03
N TRP A 142 12.81 -10.17 -4.30
CA TRP A 142 13.33 -8.81 -4.42
C TRP A 142 13.94 -8.64 -5.81
N THR A 143 13.63 -7.52 -6.46
CA THR A 143 14.32 -7.11 -7.68
C THR A 143 15.66 -6.47 -7.26
N PRO A 144 16.82 -7.06 -7.61
CA PRO A 144 18.10 -6.48 -7.25
C PRO A 144 18.28 -5.11 -7.92
N PHE A 145 18.57 -4.08 -7.11
CA PHE A 145 18.87 -2.74 -7.60
C PHE A 145 20.20 -2.75 -8.37
N LYS A 146 20.14 -2.69 -9.69
CA LYS A 146 21.33 -2.38 -10.51
C LYS A 146 21.61 -0.89 -10.39
N ARG A 147 22.59 -0.49 -9.58
CA ARG A 147 23.24 0.81 -9.72
C ARG A 147 23.89 0.86 -11.10
N SER A 148 23.23 1.46 -12.09
CA SER A 148 23.93 1.96 -13.27
C SER A 148 24.78 3.14 -12.80
N GLY A 149 26.07 2.90 -12.64
CA GLY A 149 27.02 3.94 -12.29
C GLY A 149 27.05 5.02 -13.38
N ASN A 150 26.84 6.26 -12.97
CA ASN A 150 27.52 7.40 -13.56
C ASN A 150 27.95 8.29 -12.40
N ARG A 151 29.23 8.17 -12.04
CA ARG A 151 29.95 9.23 -11.33
C ARG A 151 30.21 10.31 -12.38
N PHE A 152 29.79 11.53 -12.10
CA PHE A 152 30.50 12.72 -12.57
C PHE A 152 31.18 13.32 -11.35
#